data_AF-A0A7S2C4L0-F1
#
_entry.id   AF-A0A7S2C4L0-F1
#
_cell.length_a   1.000
_cell.length_b   1.000
_cell.length_c   1.000
_cell.angle_alpha   90.00
_cell.angle_beta   90.00
_cell.angle_gamma   90.00
#
_symmetry.space_group_name_H-M   'P 1'
#
loop_
_entity.id
_entity.type
_entity.pdbx_description
1 polymer ?
#
loop_
_entity_poly.entity_id
_entity_poly.type
_entity_poly.pdbx_seq_one_letter_code
_entity_poly.pdbx_strand_id
1 'polypeptide(L)'
;NTAAAAPEVSMAAARRMYERGIRIADIAHALQLDERNVAMALVKRARKSDGLEIAAGRDDREGPTDMGAVQRAGALHLAARLQHDPPELVCPILHVLMDDPVVAEDGNTYERQGIESALSHRSRSPMTNEPMGEVMLPNRALKSKIEEYKEVVVAEILSVAPCLVGESPEDAGVLLTRAEEFVRPKLPDRAARRRLLESLRLRARLPPPHRE
;
A
#
# COMPACT_ATOMS: atom_id res chain seq x y z
N ASN A 1 26.95 17.48 32.67
CA ASN A 1 27.47 16.36 33.50
C ASN A 1 26.32 15.89 34.39
N THR A 2 25.48 14.98 33.88
CA THR A 2 24.43 14.29 34.66
C THR A 2 24.04 13.03 33.90
N ALA A 3 24.94 12.04 33.89
CA ALA A 3 24.59 10.67 33.55
C ALA A 3 23.71 10.11 34.68
N ALA A 4 22.39 10.26 34.54
CA ALA A 4 21.45 9.59 35.42
C ALA A 4 21.52 8.09 35.13
N ALA A 5 22.22 7.37 36.00
CA ALA A 5 22.21 5.92 36.04
C ALA A 5 20.76 5.45 36.24
N ALA A 6 20.11 5.00 35.18
CA ALA A 6 18.85 4.27 35.29
C ALA A 6 19.10 3.02 36.15
N PRO A 7 18.26 2.72 37.15
CA PRO A 7 18.52 1.66 38.10
C PRO A 7 18.60 0.32 37.35
N GLU A 8 19.71 -0.42 37.52
CA GLU A 8 19.98 -1.71 36.84
C GLU A 8 18.81 -2.70 36.93
N VAL A 9 17.99 -2.59 37.98
CA VAL A 9 16.78 -3.38 38.23
C VAL A 9 15.72 -3.20 37.12
N SER A 10 15.55 -1.97 36.59
CA SER A 10 14.56 -1.68 35.54
C SER A 10 14.96 -2.30 34.19
N MET A 11 16.26 -2.39 33.93
CA MET A 11 16.78 -2.98 32.69
C MET A 11 16.77 -4.51 32.69
N ALA A 12 16.89 -5.15 33.86
CA ALA A 12 16.69 -6.59 34.02
C ALA A 12 15.21 -6.99 33.86
N ALA A 13 14.28 -6.13 34.28
CA ALA A 13 12.86 -6.31 34.01
C ALA A 13 12.54 -6.17 32.52
N ALA A 14 13.09 -5.13 31.87
CA ALA A 14 12.94 -4.92 30.43
C ALA A 14 13.41 -6.14 29.60
N ARG A 15 14.52 -6.77 30.00
CA ARG A 15 15.03 -8.01 29.37
C ARG A 15 14.08 -9.18 29.49
N ARG A 16 13.58 -9.46 30.71
CA ARG A 16 12.62 -10.55 30.92
C ARG A 16 11.32 -10.33 30.14
N MET A 17 10.89 -9.09 29.98
CA MET A 17 9.73 -8.76 29.16
C MET A 17 10.01 -8.96 27.67
N TYR A 18 11.21 -8.58 27.21
CA TYR A 18 11.64 -8.79 25.82
C TYR A 18 11.83 -10.29 25.48
N GLU A 19 12.42 -11.08 26.37
CA GLU A 19 12.56 -12.55 26.24
C GLU A 19 11.20 -13.26 26.20
N ARG A 20 10.15 -12.64 26.75
CA ARG A 20 8.76 -13.08 26.66
C ARG A 20 8.06 -12.59 25.38
N GLY A 21 8.79 -11.96 24.45
CA GLY A 21 8.28 -11.52 23.14
C GLY A 21 7.55 -10.18 23.13
N ILE A 22 7.63 -9.40 24.20
CA ILE A 22 6.97 -8.08 24.29
C ILE A 22 7.76 -7.06 23.47
N ARG A 23 7.08 -6.20 22.69
CA ARG A 23 7.73 -5.21 21.83
C ARG A 23 8.40 -4.12 22.67
N ILE A 24 9.49 -3.55 22.15
CA ILE A 24 10.30 -2.54 22.84
C ILE A 24 9.47 -1.31 23.26
N ALA A 25 8.56 -0.84 22.40
CA ALA A 25 7.65 0.26 22.71
C ALA A 25 6.75 -0.03 23.92
N ASP A 26 6.20 -1.24 23.99
CA ASP A 26 5.31 -1.66 25.08
C ASP A 26 6.08 -1.83 26.40
N ILE A 27 7.35 -2.28 26.34
CA ILE A 27 8.25 -2.38 27.49
C ILE A 27 8.65 -0.98 28.00
N ALA A 28 8.98 -0.09 27.08
CA ALA A 28 9.35 1.30 27.38
C ALA A 28 8.18 2.01 28.08
N HIS A 29 6.96 1.84 27.56
CA HIS A 29 5.75 2.35 28.18
C HIS A 29 5.49 1.73 29.57
N ALA A 30 5.60 0.41 29.71
CA ALA A 30 5.33 -0.30 30.97
C ALA A 30 6.32 0.05 32.09
N LEU A 31 7.57 0.36 31.74
CA LEU A 31 8.62 0.70 32.69
C LEU A 31 8.87 2.22 32.79
N GLN A 32 8.07 3.04 32.09
CA GLN A 32 8.24 4.49 31.96
C GLN A 32 9.67 4.88 31.56
N LEU A 33 10.25 4.12 30.63
CA LEU A 33 11.59 4.32 30.09
C LEU A 33 11.52 4.84 28.66
N ASP A 34 12.59 5.47 28.22
CA ASP A 34 12.76 5.86 26.82
C ASP A 34 13.10 4.62 25.95
N GLU A 35 12.43 4.49 24.81
CA GLU A 35 12.57 3.36 23.88
C GLU A 35 14.03 3.17 23.41
N ARG A 36 14.75 4.27 23.19
CA ARG A 36 16.15 4.24 22.73
C ARG A 36 17.06 3.66 23.80
N ASN A 37 16.79 3.96 25.07
CA ASN A 37 17.54 3.42 26.20
C ASN A 37 17.28 1.92 26.40
N VAL A 38 16.04 1.46 26.21
CA VAL A 38 15.68 0.03 26.24
C VAL A 38 16.39 -0.72 25.12
N ALA A 39 16.33 -0.21 23.88
CA ALA A 39 16.99 -0.81 22.72
C ALA A 39 18.53 -0.89 22.91
N MET A 40 19.17 0.20 23.35
CA MET A 40 20.62 0.22 23.58
C MET A 40 21.07 -0.76 24.67
N ALA A 41 20.27 -0.97 25.70
CA ALA A 41 20.60 -1.88 26.79
C ALA A 41 20.43 -3.35 26.41
N LEU A 42 19.49 -3.68 25.51
CA LEU A 42 19.36 -5.03 24.95
C LEU A 42 20.57 -5.36 24.07
N VAL A 43 21.04 -4.42 23.24
CA VAL A 43 22.20 -4.59 22.35
C VAL A 43 23.53 -4.72 23.11
N LYS A 44 23.71 -4.00 24.23
CA LYS A 44 24.99 -3.91 24.97
C LYS A 44 25.55 -5.23 25.52
N ARG A 45 24.79 -6.33 25.55
CA ARG A 45 25.26 -7.63 26.09
C ARG A 45 25.42 -8.74 25.04
N ALA A 46 24.91 -8.54 23.81
CA ALA A 46 25.15 -9.47 22.69
C ALA A 46 26.64 -9.56 22.30
N ARG A 47 27.49 -8.63 22.77
CA ARG A 47 28.94 -8.64 22.54
C ARG A 47 29.78 -9.36 23.62
N LYS A 48 29.18 -9.81 24.74
CA LYS A 48 29.95 -10.30 25.90
C LYS A 48 29.77 -11.79 26.23
N SER A 49 28.92 -12.54 25.54
CA SER A 49 28.80 -13.98 25.76
C SER A 49 28.62 -14.70 24.43
N ASP A 50 29.66 -15.48 24.12
CA ASP A 50 29.66 -16.77 23.43
C ASP A 50 29.52 -16.72 21.89
N GLY A 51 30.46 -17.24 21.11
CA GLY A 51 31.27 -18.44 21.37
C GLY A 51 30.45 -19.66 20.97
N LEU A 52 30.75 -20.16 19.78
CA LEU A 52 30.17 -21.33 19.13
C LEU A 52 29.91 -22.53 20.07
N GLU A 53 28.65 -22.93 20.27
CA GLU A 53 28.26 -24.34 20.44
C GLU A 53 26.89 -24.62 19.82
N ILE A 54 26.86 -25.68 19.00
CA ILE A 54 25.70 -26.32 18.43
C ILE A 54 25.10 -27.21 19.52
N ALA A 55 23.87 -26.94 19.96
CA ALA A 55 23.10 -27.86 20.77
C ALA A 55 21.67 -27.97 20.21
N ALA A 56 21.39 -29.12 19.61
CA ALA A 56 20.07 -29.54 19.19
C ALA A 56 19.15 -29.64 20.41
N GLY A 57 18.18 -28.74 20.52
CA GLY A 57 17.09 -28.79 21.48
C GLY A 57 15.78 -28.55 20.72
N ARG A 58 14.99 -29.61 20.56
CA ARG A 58 13.62 -29.57 20.05
C ARG A 58 12.79 -28.68 20.97
N ASP A 59 12.18 -27.62 20.44
CA ASP A 59 11.06 -26.94 21.09
C ASP A 59 9.95 -26.79 20.04
N ASP A 60 9.00 -27.72 20.12
CA ASP A 60 7.78 -27.80 19.32
C ASP A 60 6.82 -26.67 19.73
N ARG A 61 7.10 -25.44 19.26
CA ARG A 61 6.12 -24.33 19.24
C ARG A 61 6.02 -23.76 17.84
N GLU A 62 5.17 -24.41 17.04
CA GLU A 62 4.75 -23.98 15.71
C GLU A 62 3.98 -22.64 15.79
N GLY A 63 4.71 -21.52 15.72
CA GLY A 63 4.21 -20.35 14.97
C GLY A 63 4.20 -20.71 13.47
N PRO A 64 3.42 -20.03 12.60
CA PRO A 64 3.26 -20.49 11.22
C PRO A 64 4.60 -20.39 10.48
N THR A 65 5.32 -21.52 10.44
CA THR A 65 6.53 -21.80 9.64
C THR A 65 6.19 -22.04 8.18
N ASP A 66 4.92 -21.90 7.81
CA ASP A 66 4.49 -21.91 6.42
C ASP A 66 4.90 -20.59 5.74
N MET A 67 6.03 -20.62 5.02
CA MET A 67 6.44 -19.57 4.08
C MET A 67 5.30 -19.19 3.12
N GLY A 68 4.41 -20.15 2.81
CA GLY A 68 3.18 -19.91 2.08
C GLY A 68 2.21 -18.98 2.83
N ALA A 69 2.03 -19.13 4.14
CA ALA A 69 1.14 -18.28 4.93
C ALA A 69 1.60 -16.82 4.97
N VAL A 70 2.92 -16.60 5.08
CA VAL A 70 3.53 -15.27 5.05
C VAL A 70 3.36 -14.62 3.67
N GLN A 71 3.55 -15.40 2.59
CA GLN A 71 3.31 -14.93 1.23
C GLN A 71 1.83 -14.61 0.97
N ARG A 72 0.90 -15.42 1.50
CA ARG A 72 -0.55 -15.19 1.40
C ARG A 72 -1.01 -13.94 2.15
N ALA A 73 -0.52 -13.73 3.38
CA ALA A 73 -0.79 -12.51 4.14
C ALA A 73 -0.26 -11.26 3.42
N GLY A 74 0.93 -11.34 2.81
CA GLY A 74 1.49 -10.26 1.98
C GLY A 74 0.65 -9.98 0.73
N ALA A 75 0.15 -11.02 0.06
CA ALA A 75 -0.70 -10.89 -1.12
C ALA A 75 -2.03 -10.17 -0.81
N LEU A 76 -2.67 -10.49 0.32
CA LEU A 76 -3.90 -9.82 0.77
C LEU A 76 -3.67 -8.34 1.09
N HIS A 77 -2.57 -8.02 1.79
CA HIS A 77 -2.24 -6.62 2.08
C HIS A 77 -1.97 -5.81 0.80
N LEU A 78 -1.22 -6.39 -0.15
CA LEU A 78 -0.98 -5.78 -1.45
C LEU A 78 -2.29 -5.62 -2.24
N ALA A 79 -3.17 -6.62 -2.21
CA ALA A 79 -4.47 -6.56 -2.85
C ALA A 79 -5.30 -5.37 -2.36
N ALA A 80 -5.38 -5.19 -1.04
CA ALA A 80 -6.08 -4.07 -0.43
C ALA A 80 -5.53 -2.70 -0.89
N ARG A 81 -4.20 -2.55 -0.99
CA ARG A 81 -3.58 -1.31 -1.51
C ARG A 81 -3.94 -1.06 -2.98
N LEU A 82 -3.93 -2.10 -3.80
CA LEU A 82 -4.17 -2.00 -5.25
C LEU A 82 -5.62 -1.63 -5.62
N GLN A 83 -6.56 -1.80 -4.68
CA GLN A 83 -7.95 -1.37 -4.86
C GLN A 83 -8.14 0.15 -4.76
N HIS A 84 -7.16 0.89 -4.24
CA HIS A 84 -7.28 2.32 -4.01
C HIS A 84 -6.32 3.16 -4.87
N ASP A 85 -6.83 4.29 -5.36
CA ASP A 85 -6.06 5.28 -6.10
C ASP A 85 -5.35 6.26 -5.14
N PRO A 86 -4.10 6.67 -5.44
CA PRO A 86 -3.45 7.73 -4.70
C PRO A 86 -4.24 9.05 -4.81
N PRO A 87 -4.51 9.76 -3.70
CA PRO A 87 -5.37 10.94 -3.70
C PRO A 87 -4.84 12.08 -4.57
N GLU A 88 -3.52 12.16 -4.77
CA GLU A 88 -2.86 13.13 -5.65
C GLU A 88 -3.12 12.94 -7.15
N LEU A 89 -3.62 11.76 -7.55
CA LEU A 89 -3.95 11.42 -8.95
C LEU A 89 -5.47 11.47 -9.21
N VAL A 90 -6.26 11.68 -8.15
CA VAL A 90 -7.72 11.67 -8.18
C VAL A 90 -8.24 13.08 -8.39
N CYS A 91 -9.27 13.22 -9.23
CA CYS A 91 -9.94 14.51 -9.44
C CYS A 91 -10.67 14.96 -8.16
N PRO A 92 -10.46 16.19 -7.68
CA PRO A 92 -11.16 16.71 -6.50
C PRO A 92 -12.68 16.83 -6.65
N ILE A 93 -13.19 16.92 -7.88
CA ILE A 93 -14.62 17.09 -8.19
C ILE A 93 -15.28 15.73 -8.42
N LEU A 94 -14.68 14.90 -9.28
CA LEU A 94 -15.27 13.64 -9.71
C LEU A 94 -14.91 12.45 -8.82
N HIS A 95 -13.91 12.59 -7.94
CA HIS A 95 -13.42 11.54 -7.07
C HIS A 95 -13.01 10.24 -7.80
N VAL A 96 -12.58 10.38 -9.05
CA VAL A 96 -12.03 9.29 -9.89
C VAL A 96 -10.60 9.61 -10.30
N LEU A 97 -9.82 8.57 -10.62
CA LEU A 97 -8.50 8.73 -11.23
C LEU A 97 -8.61 9.55 -12.51
N MET A 98 -7.79 10.59 -12.66
CA MET A 98 -7.85 11.47 -13.83
C MET A 98 -7.38 10.75 -15.10
N ASP A 99 -8.07 10.98 -16.22
CA ASP A 99 -7.67 10.53 -17.55
C ASP A 99 -7.11 11.69 -18.39
N ASP A 100 -7.67 12.90 -18.24
CA ASP A 100 -7.17 14.12 -18.87
C ASP A 100 -7.00 15.25 -17.85
N PRO A 101 -5.90 15.23 -17.07
CA PRO A 101 -5.67 16.24 -16.04
C PRO A 101 -5.39 17.61 -16.66
N VAL A 102 -6.13 18.63 -16.21
CA VAL A 102 -5.99 20.03 -16.62
C VAL A 102 -5.82 20.94 -15.41
N VAL A 103 -4.95 21.93 -15.53
CA VAL A 103 -4.76 23.00 -14.54
C VAL A 103 -5.70 24.15 -14.88
N ALA A 104 -6.54 24.55 -13.94
CA ALA A 104 -7.40 25.74 -14.09
C ALA A 104 -6.68 27.01 -13.59
N GLU A 105 -7.31 28.17 -13.74
CA GLU A 105 -6.73 29.48 -13.35
C GLU A 105 -6.42 29.58 -11.86
N ASP A 106 -7.11 28.81 -11.03
CA ASP A 106 -6.87 28.70 -9.58
C ASP A 106 -5.60 27.90 -9.22
N GLY A 107 -4.89 27.36 -10.21
CA GLY A 107 -3.69 26.56 -10.03
C GLY A 107 -3.94 25.11 -9.62
N ASN A 108 -5.20 24.70 -9.46
CA ASN A 108 -5.56 23.32 -9.11
C ASN A 108 -5.70 22.46 -10.37
N THR A 109 -5.48 21.16 -10.21
CA THR A 109 -5.66 20.18 -11.29
C THR A 109 -6.97 19.40 -11.13
N TYR A 110 -7.70 19.27 -12.24
CA TYR A 110 -8.97 18.58 -12.31
C TYR A 110 -9.01 17.65 -13.52
N GLU A 111 -9.97 16.74 -13.55
CA GLU A 111 -10.36 16.06 -14.79
C GLU A 111 -11.07 17.06 -15.70
N ARG A 112 -10.69 17.12 -16.98
CA ARG A 112 -11.22 18.08 -17.97
C ARG A 112 -12.75 18.14 -17.94
N GLN A 113 -13.41 16.99 -18.09
CA GLN A 113 -14.87 16.94 -18.14
C GLN A 113 -15.53 17.45 -16.84
N GLY A 114 -14.88 17.19 -15.71
CA GLY A 114 -15.37 17.61 -14.39
C GLY A 114 -15.34 19.12 -14.23
N ILE A 115 -14.23 19.76 -14.61
CA ILE A 115 -14.08 21.21 -14.47
C ILE A 115 -14.86 21.99 -15.55
N GLU A 116 -14.94 21.46 -16.78
CA GLU A 116 -15.77 22.05 -17.84
C GLU A 116 -17.26 22.07 -17.42
N SER A 117 -17.74 20.96 -16.87
CA SER A 117 -19.09 20.90 -16.30
C SER A 117 -19.25 21.89 -15.14
N ALA A 118 -18.32 21.93 -14.18
CA ALA A 118 -18.42 22.84 -13.04
C ALA A 118 -18.50 24.32 -13.45
N LEU A 119 -17.64 24.75 -14.40
CA LEU A 119 -17.60 26.14 -14.86
C LEU A 119 -18.81 26.53 -15.71
N SER A 120 -19.36 25.59 -16.50
CA SER A 120 -20.60 25.84 -17.24
C SER A 120 -21.81 26.13 -16.34
N HIS A 121 -21.81 25.60 -15.11
CA HIS A 121 -22.84 25.89 -14.10
C HIS A 121 -22.52 27.13 -13.27
N ARG A 122 -21.24 27.34 -12.94
CA ARG A 122 -20.79 28.42 -12.06
C ARG A 122 -19.33 28.79 -12.34
N SER A 123 -19.09 30.02 -12.77
CA SER A 123 -17.75 30.57 -13.06
C SER A 123 -16.93 30.89 -11.79
N ARG A 124 -16.72 29.87 -10.95
CA ARG A 124 -15.95 29.92 -9.70
C ARG A 124 -15.15 28.64 -9.49
N SER A 125 -14.01 28.75 -8.82
CA SER A 125 -13.20 27.60 -8.41
C SER A 125 -14.01 26.63 -7.54
N PRO A 126 -14.05 25.33 -7.88
CA PRO A 126 -14.62 24.30 -7.02
C PRO A 126 -13.91 24.15 -5.67
N MET A 127 -12.62 24.53 -5.60
CA MET A 127 -11.80 24.38 -4.40
C MET A 127 -11.77 25.64 -3.53
N THR A 128 -11.58 26.82 -4.14
CA THR A 128 -11.42 28.09 -3.40
C THR A 128 -12.70 28.92 -3.37
N ASN A 129 -13.70 28.57 -4.19
CA ASN A 129 -14.93 29.34 -4.37
C ASN A 129 -14.72 30.77 -4.92
N GLU A 130 -13.52 31.09 -5.39
CA GLU A 130 -13.20 32.40 -5.98
C GLU A 130 -13.66 32.50 -7.44
N PRO A 131 -14.02 33.69 -7.95
CA PRO A 131 -14.32 33.89 -9.37
C PRO A 131 -13.16 33.44 -10.26
N MET A 132 -13.47 32.67 -11.30
CA MET A 132 -12.49 32.05 -12.18
C MET A 132 -13.07 31.97 -13.60
N GLY A 133 -12.22 32.22 -14.60
CA GLY A 133 -12.53 32.05 -16.01
C GLY A 133 -12.49 30.58 -16.45
N GLU A 134 -12.64 30.36 -17.75
CA GLU A 134 -12.69 29.02 -18.36
C GLU A 134 -11.34 28.58 -18.95
N VAL A 135 -10.26 29.31 -18.68
CA VAL A 135 -8.93 28.94 -19.20
C VAL A 135 -8.39 27.72 -18.47
N MET A 136 -8.05 26.69 -19.23
CA MET A 136 -7.48 25.45 -18.71
C MET A 136 -6.26 25.04 -19.52
N LEU A 137 -5.20 24.62 -18.83
CA LEU A 137 -3.96 24.17 -19.45
C LEU A 137 -3.75 22.68 -19.20
N PRO A 138 -3.42 21.85 -20.21
CA PRO A 138 -3.15 20.43 -20.01
C PRO A 138 -1.98 20.18 -19.05
N ASN A 139 -2.20 19.38 -18.00
CA ASN A 139 -1.15 18.96 -17.08
C ASN A 139 -0.45 17.68 -17.60
N ARG A 140 0.43 17.86 -18.59
CA ARG A 140 1.13 16.73 -19.24
C ARG A 140 2.00 15.92 -18.27
N ALA A 141 2.62 16.57 -17.29
CA ALA A 141 3.45 15.90 -16.30
C ALA A 141 2.62 14.95 -15.42
N LEU A 142 1.47 15.41 -14.93
CA LEU A 142 0.58 14.57 -14.14
C LEU A 142 -0.02 13.45 -15.00
N LYS A 143 -0.37 13.73 -16.25
CA LYS A 143 -0.87 12.73 -17.19
C LYS A 143 0.13 11.57 -17.36
N SER A 144 1.41 11.87 -17.60
CA SER A 144 2.45 10.84 -17.68
C SER A 144 2.61 10.05 -16.37
N LYS A 145 2.55 10.72 -15.21
CA LYS A 145 2.61 10.06 -13.90
C LYS A 145 1.43 9.09 -13.69
N ILE A 146 0.23 9.48 -14.11
CA ILE A 146 -0.96 8.61 -14.03
C ILE A 146 -0.82 7.41 -14.96
N GLU A 147 -0.33 7.62 -16.18
CA GLU A 147 -0.11 6.54 -17.14
C GLU A 147 0.92 5.51 -16.61
N GLU A 148 2.00 5.98 -15.99
CA GLU A 148 3.00 5.13 -15.32
C GLU A 148 2.37 4.37 -14.14
N TYR A 149 1.61 5.06 -13.28
CA TYR A 149 0.90 4.44 -12.16
C TYR A 149 0.00 3.30 -12.65
N LYS A 150 -0.80 3.52 -13.70
CA LYS A 150 -1.68 2.49 -14.30
C LYS A 150 -0.88 1.27 -14.76
N GLU A 151 0.30 1.46 -15.34
CA GLU A 151 1.14 0.34 -15.78
C GLU A 151 1.72 -0.47 -14.63
N VAL A 152 2.20 0.19 -13.58
CA VAL A 152 2.71 -0.45 -12.38
C VAL A 152 1.60 -1.25 -11.71
N VAL A 153 0.43 -0.63 -11.51
CA VAL A 153 -0.73 -1.30 -10.88
C VAL A 153 -1.16 -2.52 -11.67
N VAL A 154 -1.25 -2.45 -13.00
CA VAL A 154 -1.58 -3.64 -13.82
C VAL A 154 -0.56 -4.76 -13.62
N ALA A 155 0.74 -4.44 -13.62
CA ALA A 155 1.78 -5.45 -13.42
C ALA A 155 1.70 -6.09 -12.03
N GLU A 156 1.47 -5.29 -10.98
CA GLU A 156 1.31 -5.78 -9.61
C GLU A 156 0.04 -6.64 -9.46
N ILE A 157 -1.07 -6.23 -10.07
CA ILE A 157 -2.31 -7.00 -10.10
C ILE A 157 -2.09 -8.37 -10.74
N LEU A 158 -1.47 -8.42 -11.92
CA LEU A 158 -1.22 -9.68 -12.63
C LEU A 158 -0.27 -10.61 -11.85
N SER A 159 0.64 -10.03 -11.06
CA SER A 159 1.55 -10.78 -10.18
C SER A 159 0.82 -11.38 -8.97
N VAL A 160 -0.09 -10.64 -8.34
CA VAL A 160 -0.77 -11.06 -7.09
C VAL A 160 -2.04 -11.88 -7.35
N ALA A 161 -2.74 -11.64 -8.46
CA ALA A 161 -4.00 -12.28 -8.78
C ALA A 161 -3.96 -13.83 -8.73
N PRO A 162 -2.92 -14.53 -9.21
CA PRO A 162 -2.83 -16.00 -9.10
C PRO A 162 -2.88 -16.52 -7.66
N CYS A 163 -2.32 -15.77 -6.70
CA CYS A 163 -2.32 -16.13 -5.29
C CYS A 163 -3.68 -15.92 -4.63
N LEU A 164 -4.48 -14.99 -5.15
CA LEU A 164 -5.77 -14.63 -4.58
C LEU A 164 -6.91 -15.56 -5.04
N VAL A 165 -6.77 -16.27 -6.17
CA VAL A 165 -7.82 -17.15 -6.71
C VAL A 165 -8.34 -18.17 -5.68
N GLY A 166 -7.46 -18.71 -4.83
CA GLY A 166 -7.82 -19.71 -3.81
C GLY A 166 -8.15 -19.14 -2.44
N GLU A 167 -7.74 -17.90 -2.14
CA GLU A 167 -7.86 -17.28 -0.81
C GLU A 167 -9.02 -16.27 -0.76
N SER A 168 -9.09 -15.39 -1.76
CA SER A 168 -10.12 -14.36 -1.93
C SER A 168 -10.43 -14.18 -3.42
N PRO A 169 -11.31 -15.01 -3.99
CA PRO A 169 -11.68 -14.92 -5.40
C PRO A 169 -12.42 -13.61 -5.74
N GLU A 170 -13.08 -12.99 -4.76
CA GLU A 170 -13.75 -11.70 -4.91
C GLU A 170 -12.72 -10.57 -5.13
N ASP A 171 -11.71 -10.46 -4.26
CA ASP A 171 -10.64 -9.48 -4.42
C ASP A 171 -9.88 -9.68 -5.73
N ALA A 172 -9.59 -10.94 -6.09
CA ALA A 172 -8.99 -11.27 -7.37
C ALA A 172 -9.84 -10.77 -8.55
N GLY A 173 -11.16 -10.94 -8.48
CA GLY A 173 -12.11 -10.47 -9.47
C GLY A 173 -12.10 -8.94 -9.63
N VAL A 174 -12.16 -8.22 -8.51
CA VAL A 174 -12.11 -6.75 -8.45
C VAL A 174 -10.82 -6.23 -9.06
N LEU A 175 -9.68 -6.76 -8.64
CA LEU A 175 -8.38 -6.34 -9.16
C LEU A 175 -8.25 -6.62 -10.66
N LEU A 176 -8.68 -7.80 -11.13
CA LEU A 176 -8.65 -8.10 -12.55
C LEU A 176 -9.55 -7.15 -13.36
N THR A 177 -10.68 -6.69 -12.82
CA THR A 177 -11.54 -5.69 -13.51
C THR A 177 -10.77 -4.39 -13.68
N ARG A 178 -10.18 -3.93 -12.58
CA ARG A 178 -9.39 -2.70 -12.56
C ARG A 178 -8.20 -2.76 -13.52
N ALA A 179 -7.49 -3.89 -13.57
CA ALA A 179 -6.40 -4.07 -14.53
C ALA A 179 -6.91 -4.03 -15.99
N GLU A 180 -8.06 -4.63 -16.28
CA GLU A 180 -8.67 -4.56 -17.61
C GLU A 180 -9.06 -3.14 -18.01
N GLU A 181 -9.66 -2.36 -17.09
CA GLU A 181 -10.01 -0.95 -17.31
C GLU A 181 -8.78 -0.12 -17.69
N PHE A 182 -7.63 -0.36 -17.05
CA PHE A 182 -6.40 0.37 -17.37
C PHE A 182 -5.75 -0.06 -18.68
N VAL A 183 -5.96 -1.31 -19.11
CA VAL A 183 -5.33 -1.87 -20.31
C VAL A 183 -6.16 -1.62 -21.57
N ARG A 184 -7.49 -1.68 -21.49
CA ARG A 184 -8.39 -1.57 -22.66
C ARG A 184 -8.18 -0.30 -23.51
N PRO A 185 -8.01 0.90 -22.94
CA PRO A 185 -7.77 2.12 -23.72
C PRO A 185 -6.46 2.11 -24.52
N LYS A 186 -5.49 1.28 -24.15
CA LYS A 186 -4.18 1.19 -24.82
C LYS A 186 -4.20 0.26 -26.06
N LEU A 187 -5.31 -0.41 -26.36
CA LEU A 187 -5.41 -1.24 -27.56
C LEU A 187 -5.35 -0.37 -28.84
N PRO A 188 -4.68 -0.84 -29.91
CA PRO A 188 -4.24 -2.20 -30.18
C PRO A 188 -2.79 -2.53 -29.77
N ASP A 189 -2.17 -1.79 -28.84
CA ASP A 189 -0.78 -2.04 -28.41
C ASP A 189 -0.52 -3.52 -28.07
N ARG A 190 0.63 -4.05 -28.52
CA ARG A 190 0.97 -5.48 -28.36
C ARG A 190 1.15 -5.86 -26.90
N ALA A 191 1.74 -4.98 -26.08
CA ALA A 191 1.92 -5.25 -24.66
C ALA A 191 0.59 -5.17 -23.90
N ALA A 192 -0.25 -4.19 -24.22
CA ALA A 192 -1.62 -4.08 -23.70
C ALA A 192 -2.43 -5.34 -24.03
N ARG A 193 -2.41 -5.79 -25.30
CA ARG A 193 -3.10 -7.03 -25.70
C ARG A 193 -2.61 -8.26 -24.92
N ARG A 194 -1.30 -8.38 -24.68
CA ARG A 194 -0.74 -9.48 -23.88
C ARG A 194 -1.27 -9.45 -22.44
N ARG A 195 -1.23 -8.29 -21.78
CA ARG A 195 -1.72 -8.10 -20.41
C ARG A 195 -3.23 -8.38 -20.30
N LEU A 196 -4.03 -7.93 -21.27
CA LEU A 196 -5.47 -8.20 -21.31
C LEU A 196 -5.76 -9.70 -21.47
N LEU A 197 -5.04 -10.41 -22.34
CA LEU A 197 -5.21 -11.85 -22.50
C LEU A 197 -4.83 -12.61 -21.22
N GLU A 198 -3.82 -12.13 -20.51
CA GLU A 198 -3.40 -12.68 -19.22
C GLU A 198 -4.46 -12.45 -18.13
N SER A 199 -5.01 -11.24 -18.00
CA SER A 199 -6.07 -10.94 -17.04
C SER A 199 -7.32 -11.79 -17.30
N LEU A 200 -7.72 -11.93 -18.57
CA LEU A 200 -8.87 -12.76 -18.97
C LEU A 200 -8.65 -14.25 -18.66
N ARG A 201 -7.43 -14.76 -18.82
CA ARG A 201 -7.09 -16.15 -18.46
C ARG A 201 -7.17 -16.38 -16.95
N LEU A 202 -6.72 -15.44 -16.14
CA LEU A 202 -6.81 -15.52 -14.69
C LEU A 202 -8.27 -15.44 -14.23
N ARG A 203 -9.05 -14.53 -14.82
CA ARG A 203 -10.48 -14.40 -14.56
C ARG A 203 -11.27 -15.66 -14.85
N ALA A 204 -10.94 -16.38 -15.93
CA ALA A 204 -11.58 -17.65 -16.26
C ALA A 204 -11.34 -18.77 -15.23
N ARG A 205 -10.39 -18.59 -14.29
CA ARG A 205 -10.13 -19.52 -13.19
C ARG A 205 -10.91 -19.19 -11.92
N LEU A 206 -11.56 -18.02 -11.85
CA LEU A 206 -12.36 -17.65 -10.70
C LEU A 206 -13.64 -18.49 -10.65
N PRO A 207 -14.11 -18.89 -9.45
CA PRO A 207 -15.39 -19.55 -9.30
C PRO A 207 -16.53 -18.64 -9.80
N PRO A 208 -17.65 -19.20 -10.29
CA PRO A 208 -18.81 -18.40 -10.64
C PRO A 208 -19.29 -17.61 -9.40
N PRO A 209 -19.77 -16.37 -9.56
CA PRO A 209 -20.31 -15.61 -8.44
C PRO A 209 -21.46 -16.42 -7.82
N HIS A 210 -21.44 -16.55 -6.49
CA HIS A 210 -22.53 -17.20 -5.75
C HIS A 210 -23.83 -16.47 -6.08
N ARG A 211 -24.73 -17.13 -6.80
CA ARG A 211 -26.10 -16.66 -6.98
C ARG A 211 -26.83 -16.94 -5.67
N GLU A 212 -27.05 -15.92 -4.86
CA GLU A 212 -28.05 -15.94 -3.78
C GLU A 212 -29.47 -16.08 -4.34
#